data_AF-A0A3M9NCV0-F1
#
_entry.id   AF-A0A3M9NCV0-F1
#
_cell.length_a   1.000
_cell.length_b   1.000
_cell.length_c   1.000
_cell.angle_alpha   90.00
_cell.angle_beta   90.00
_cell.angle_gamma   90.00
#
_symmetry.space_group_name_H-M   'P 1'
#
loop_
_entity.id
_entity.type
_entity.pdbx_description
1 polymer ?
#
loop_
_entity_poly.entity_id
_entity_poly.type
_entity_poly.pdbx_seq_one_letter_code
_entity_poly.pdbx_strand_id
1 'polypeptide(L)'
;MAESPELTAGINFPWKNIEGFFMLVRSFTPFTQIIGDNVGTSVLGTFGIVNVELPNPDVELPQRIVSLPIKNKSDYKSITRAHMDSGIKNGANELIILYEHRRNLLGGLKPCLHVALYPGGTWNKFFDAVANYKSQEFKWPQPLILYQPSSSNVFPSTKNIFRK
;
A
#
# COMPACT_ATOMS: atom_id res chain seq x y z
N MET A 1 1.46 24.58 -33.05
CA MET A 1 1.45 23.12 -33.30
C MET A 1 1.01 22.45 -32.02
N ALA A 2 0.01 21.58 -32.12
CA ALA A 2 -0.76 21.05 -31.00
C ALA A 2 0.02 20.01 -30.20
N GLU A 3 0.03 20.15 -28.88
CA GLU A 3 0.26 19.04 -27.98
C GLU A 3 -1.08 18.37 -27.72
N SER A 4 -1.20 17.09 -28.08
CA SER A 4 -2.33 16.26 -27.67
C SER A 4 -2.27 16.08 -26.15
N PRO A 5 -3.33 16.35 -25.37
CA PRO A 5 -3.31 16.10 -23.94
C PRO A 5 -3.20 14.59 -23.69
N GLU A 6 -2.11 14.15 -23.08
CA GLU A 6 -1.94 12.77 -22.58
C GLU A 6 -3.01 12.47 -21.51
N LEU A 7 -3.75 11.38 -21.71
CA LEU A 7 -4.77 10.89 -20.78
C LEU A 7 -4.16 10.23 -19.52
N THR A 8 -4.91 10.30 -18.42
CA THR A 8 -4.42 10.36 -17.04
C THR A 8 -5.03 9.31 -16.10
N ALA A 9 -4.27 8.79 -15.14
CA ALA A 9 -4.85 8.20 -13.93
C ALA A 9 -5.39 9.34 -13.03
N GLY A 10 -6.71 9.50 -13.01
CA GLY A 10 -7.40 10.43 -12.12
C GLY A 10 -7.83 11.79 -12.67
N ILE A 11 -7.97 11.95 -13.99
CA ILE A 11 -8.55 13.18 -14.55
C ILE A 11 -9.97 13.01 -15.11
N ASN A 12 -10.36 11.87 -15.68
CA ASN A 12 -11.78 11.65 -15.98
C ASN A 12 -12.49 10.75 -14.95
N PHE A 13 -12.03 10.79 -13.70
CA PHE A 13 -12.64 10.05 -12.61
C PHE A 13 -12.70 10.92 -11.35
N PRO A 14 -13.87 11.22 -10.77
CA PRO A 14 -13.97 12.21 -9.71
C PRO A 14 -13.67 11.61 -8.33
N TRP A 15 -12.41 11.75 -7.89
CA TRP A 15 -11.81 11.28 -6.62
C TRP A 15 -12.22 12.06 -5.34
N LYS A 16 -13.34 12.79 -5.34
CA LYS A 16 -13.57 13.84 -4.31
C LYS A 16 -13.81 13.33 -2.88
N ASN A 17 -13.93 12.02 -2.65
CA ASN A 17 -14.43 11.46 -1.38
C ASN A 17 -13.55 10.36 -0.75
N ILE A 18 -12.27 10.22 -1.10
CA ILE A 18 -11.37 9.28 -0.38
C ILE A 18 -10.06 9.99 0.02
N GLU A 19 -9.82 10.13 1.33
CA GLU A 19 -8.69 10.88 1.92
C GLU A 19 -7.32 10.13 1.87
N GLY A 20 -7.10 9.25 0.90
CA GLY A 20 -5.83 8.52 0.71
C GLY A 20 -5.79 7.71 -0.58
N PHE A 21 -4.59 7.39 -1.06
CA PHE A 21 -4.35 6.60 -2.27
C PHE A 21 -4.05 5.13 -1.92
N PHE A 22 -4.43 4.19 -2.80
CA PHE A 22 -4.36 2.75 -2.52
C PHE A 22 -3.50 2.00 -3.54
N MET A 23 -2.76 1.00 -3.08
CA MET A 23 -2.05 0.05 -3.95
C MET A 23 -2.06 -1.34 -3.34
N LEU A 24 -2.24 -2.38 -4.16
CA LEU A 24 -2.15 -3.77 -3.69
C LEU A 24 -0.70 -4.22 -3.63
N VAL A 25 -0.26 -4.74 -2.50
CA VAL A 25 1.06 -5.36 -2.37
C VAL A 25 1.05 -6.72 -3.04
N ARG A 26 1.89 -6.90 -4.06
CA ARG A 26 2.10 -8.17 -4.76
C ARG A 26 3.27 -8.95 -4.18
N SER A 27 4.35 -8.25 -3.84
CA SER A 27 5.50 -8.86 -3.15
C SER A 27 6.30 -7.82 -2.38
N PHE A 28 7.11 -8.31 -1.45
CA PHE A 28 7.98 -7.48 -0.62
C PHE A 28 9.32 -8.17 -0.47
N THR A 29 10.39 -7.42 -0.75
CA THR A 29 11.77 -7.87 -0.67
C THR A 29 12.48 -7.07 0.41
N PRO A 30 12.67 -7.62 1.62
CA PRO A 30 13.44 -6.95 2.66
C PRO A 30 14.93 -6.94 2.33
N PHE A 31 15.62 -5.83 2.60
CA PHE A 31 17.08 -5.71 2.45
C PHE A 31 17.84 -5.67 3.77
N THR A 32 17.12 -5.44 4.86
CA THR A 32 17.68 -5.44 6.21
C THR A 32 16.89 -6.41 7.09
N GLN A 33 17.39 -6.66 8.30
CA GLN A 33 16.68 -7.47 9.28
C GLN A 33 16.02 -6.59 10.34
N ILE A 34 14.98 -7.12 10.96
CA ILE A 34 14.37 -6.55 12.17
C ILE A 34 14.66 -7.50 13.33
N ILE A 35 15.31 -7.01 14.38
CA ILE A 35 15.60 -7.77 15.60
C ILE A 35 14.95 -7.03 16.77
N GLY A 36 13.89 -7.64 17.33
CA GLY A 36 13.02 -6.96 18.29
C GLY A 36 12.41 -5.70 17.66
N ASP A 37 12.65 -4.54 18.28
CA ASP A 37 12.21 -3.24 17.78
C ASP A 37 13.21 -2.53 16.86
N ASN A 38 14.39 -3.12 16.63
CA ASN A 38 15.46 -2.46 15.90
C ASN A 38 15.46 -2.86 14.42
N VAL A 39 15.41 -1.86 13.54
CA VAL A 39 15.63 -2.01 12.10
C VAL A 39 17.12 -1.85 11.84
N GLY A 40 17.73 -2.82 11.15
CA GLY A 40 19.13 -2.76 10.75
C GLY A 40 19.44 -1.61 9.79
N THR A 41 20.70 -1.52 9.36
CA THR A 41 21.14 -0.44 8.46
C THR A 41 20.50 -0.58 7.09
N SER A 42 20.20 0.56 6.45
CA SER A 42 19.72 0.60 5.08
C SER A 42 20.83 0.29 4.08
N VAL A 43 20.50 -0.38 2.98
CA VAL A 43 21.39 -0.57 1.82
C VAL A 43 21.07 0.54 0.81
N LEU A 44 22.06 1.39 0.48
CA LEU A 44 21.87 2.54 -0.41
C LEU A 44 20.67 3.45 -0.02
N GLY A 45 20.47 3.65 1.29
CA GLY A 45 19.36 4.45 1.83
C GLY A 45 17.98 3.80 1.72
N THR A 46 17.91 2.51 1.41
CA THR A 46 16.67 1.72 1.28
C THR A 46 16.67 0.53 2.24
N PHE A 47 15.54 0.28 2.92
CA PHE A 47 15.38 -0.84 3.85
C PHE A 47 14.74 -2.08 3.19
N GLY A 48 14.04 -1.89 2.08
CA GLY A 48 13.47 -2.95 1.25
C GLY A 48 12.73 -2.38 0.04
N ILE A 49 12.25 -3.26 -0.83
CA ILE A 49 11.42 -2.91 -1.99
C ILE A 49 10.06 -3.56 -1.82
N VAL A 50 9.00 -2.80 -2.10
CA VAL A 50 7.65 -3.36 -2.26
C VAL A 50 7.24 -3.28 -3.71
N ASN A 51 6.78 -4.39 -4.26
CA ASN A 51 6.12 -4.42 -5.56
C ASN A 51 4.62 -4.29 -5.34
N VAL A 52 4.04 -3.28 -5.94
CA VAL A 52 2.65 -2.94 -5.77
C VAL A 52 1.95 -2.82 -7.10
N GLU A 53 0.66 -3.14 -7.12
CA GLU A 53 -0.21 -2.92 -8.26
C GLU A 53 -0.97 -1.60 -8.09
N LEU A 54 -0.90 -0.79 -9.14
CA LEU A 54 -1.68 0.44 -9.27
C LEU A 54 -3.14 0.13 -9.64
N PRO A 55 -4.11 0.90 -9.10
CA PRO A 55 -5.53 0.71 -9.38
C PRO A 55 -5.95 1.33 -10.72
N ASN A 56 -5.30 0.92 -11.83
CA ASN A 56 -5.57 1.46 -13.16
C ASN A 56 -6.04 0.35 -14.12
N PRO A 57 -7.35 0.20 -14.36
CA PRO A 57 -7.90 -0.85 -15.24
C PRO A 57 -7.53 -0.71 -16.70
N ASP A 58 -7.18 0.50 -17.15
CA ASP A 58 -6.89 0.78 -18.55
C ASP A 58 -5.49 0.33 -18.97
N VAL A 59 -4.68 -0.13 -18.00
CA VAL A 59 -3.30 -0.57 -18.20
C VAL A 59 -3.19 -2.06 -17.95
N GLU A 60 -2.44 -2.77 -18.79
CA GLU A 60 -2.23 -4.21 -18.62
C GLU A 60 -1.47 -4.53 -17.33
N LEU A 61 -1.79 -5.67 -16.71
CA LEU A 61 -1.25 -6.07 -15.41
C LEU A 61 0.28 -5.88 -15.27
N PRO A 62 1.14 -6.29 -16.23
CA PRO A 62 2.59 -6.13 -16.08
C PRO A 62 3.03 -4.68 -15.92
N GLN A 63 2.34 -3.75 -16.59
CA GLN A 63 2.63 -2.32 -16.56
C GLN A 63 2.06 -1.61 -15.33
N ARG A 64 1.12 -2.25 -14.62
CA ARG A 64 0.58 -1.75 -13.35
C ARG A 64 1.46 -2.07 -12.15
N ILE A 65 2.39 -3.00 -12.30
CA ILE A 65 3.28 -3.39 -11.21
C ILE A 65 4.44 -2.42 -11.15
N VAL A 66 4.56 -1.71 -10.03
CA VAL A 66 5.65 -0.78 -9.77
C VAL A 66 6.43 -1.20 -8.54
N SER A 67 7.76 -1.05 -8.61
CA SER A 67 8.68 -1.31 -7.49
C SER A 67 8.96 -0.02 -6.76
N LEU A 68 8.60 0.04 -5.48
CA LEU A 68 8.78 1.22 -4.65
C LEU A 68 9.81 0.96 -3.54
N PRO A 69 10.88 1.78 -3.45
CA PRO A 69 11.88 1.64 -2.39
C PRO A 69 11.35 2.22 -1.08
N ILE A 70 11.51 1.48 0.01
CA ILE A 70 11.10 1.90 1.35
C ILE A 70 12.30 2.54 2.04
N LYS A 71 12.27 3.87 2.18
CA LYS A 71 13.38 4.63 2.77
C LYS A 71 13.17 5.02 4.23
N ASN A 72 11.95 4.85 4.75
CA ASN A 72 11.62 5.16 6.13
C ASN A 72 11.56 3.89 7.00
N LYS A 73 12.17 3.93 8.19
CA LYS A 73 12.20 2.79 9.13
C LYS A 73 10.80 2.40 9.62
N SER A 74 9.92 3.36 9.88
CA SER A 74 8.58 3.11 10.41
C SER A 74 7.66 2.48 9.36
N ASP A 75 7.74 2.93 8.12
CA ASP A 75 7.02 2.30 7.00
C ASP A 75 7.55 0.88 6.76
N TYR A 76 8.87 0.67 6.85
CA TYR A 76 9.51 -0.63 6.74
C TYR A 76 9.06 -1.62 7.82
N LYS A 77 8.97 -1.19 9.08
CA LYS A 77 8.40 -2.00 10.17
C LYS A 77 6.97 -2.42 9.87
N SER A 78 6.15 -1.46 9.43
CA SER A 78 4.72 -1.68 9.20
C SER A 78 4.48 -2.71 8.09
N ILE A 79 5.19 -2.58 6.96
CA ILE A 79 5.05 -3.55 5.88
C ILE A 79 5.64 -4.91 6.24
N THR A 80 6.76 -4.94 6.96
CA THR A 80 7.38 -6.21 7.36
C THR A 80 6.45 -6.97 8.29
N ARG A 81 5.84 -6.27 9.27
CA ARG A 81 4.85 -6.87 10.15
C ARG A 81 3.61 -7.33 9.39
N ALA A 82 3.08 -6.47 8.52
CA ALA A 82 1.93 -6.81 7.70
C ALA A 82 2.19 -8.05 6.85
N HIS A 83 3.39 -8.18 6.28
CA HIS A 83 3.82 -9.33 5.48
C HIS A 83 3.98 -10.62 6.29
N MET A 84 4.51 -10.52 7.51
CA MET A 84 4.63 -11.67 8.43
C MET A 84 3.27 -12.15 8.90
N ASP A 85 2.38 -11.23 9.27
CA ASP A 85 1.06 -11.53 9.83
C ASP A 85 0.05 -11.96 8.74
N SER A 86 0.16 -11.41 7.53
CA SER A 86 -0.77 -11.74 6.44
C SER A 86 -0.60 -13.15 5.92
N GLY A 87 0.60 -13.73 6.10
CA GLY A 87 1.03 -14.95 5.46
C GLY A 87 0.90 -14.79 3.94
N ILE A 88 1.98 -14.48 3.22
CA ILE A 88 2.03 -14.67 1.76
C ILE A 88 2.04 -16.17 1.44
N LYS A 89 1.00 -16.87 1.86
CA LYS A 89 0.68 -18.24 1.52
C LYS A 89 -0.82 -18.31 1.29
N ASN A 90 -1.15 -18.45 0.02
CA ASN A 90 -2.43 -18.92 -0.52
C ASN A 90 -3.62 -17.95 -0.48
N GLY A 91 -3.53 -16.79 -1.15
CA GLY A 91 -4.67 -16.06 -1.73
C GLY A 91 -5.85 -15.67 -0.81
N ALA A 92 -5.76 -15.97 0.49
CA ALA A 92 -6.84 -15.82 1.45
C ALA A 92 -6.96 -14.38 1.92
N ASN A 93 -5.85 -13.64 1.91
CA ASN A 93 -5.78 -12.24 2.29
C ASN A 93 -4.99 -11.42 1.27
N GLU A 94 -5.31 -10.13 1.22
CA GLU A 94 -4.67 -9.12 0.39
C GLU A 94 -4.13 -8.00 1.28
N LEU A 95 -2.92 -7.53 0.99
CA LEU A 95 -2.31 -6.39 1.66
C LEU A 95 -2.48 -5.14 0.81
N ILE A 96 -3.22 -4.16 1.32
CA ILE A 96 -3.43 -2.88 0.64
C ILE A 96 -2.64 -1.80 1.38
N ILE A 97 -1.77 -1.09 0.65
CA ILE A 97 -1.12 0.12 1.15
C ILE A 97 -2.09 1.27 0.98
N LEU A 98 -2.31 2.03 2.05
CA LEU A 98 -2.95 3.33 2.03
C LEU A 98 -1.86 4.38 2.28
N TYR A 99 -1.75 5.37 1.39
CA TYR A 99 -0.74 6.41 1.52
C TYR A 99 -1.32 7.79 1.28
N GLU A 100 -0.73 8.76 1.96
CA GLU A 100 -0.99 10.17 1.72
C GLU A 100 -0.07 10.69 0.62
N HIS A 101 -0.58 11.55 -0.27
CA HIS A 101 0.25 12.19 -1.28
C HIS A 101 1.24 13.15 -0.61
N ARG A 102 2.49 12.73 -0.53
CA ARG A 102 3.61 13.55 -0.03
C ARG A 102 4.74 13.52 -1.06
N ARG A 103 5.61 14.54 -1.04
CA ARG A 103 6.83 14.55 -1.87
C ARG A 103 7.64 13.29 -1.55
N ASN A 104 7.76 12.39 -2.53
CA ASN A 104 8.33 11.04 -2.46
C ASN A 104 7.45 10.04 -1.70
N LEU A 105 6.61 9.30 -2.44
CA LEU A 105 5.64 8.31 -1.97
C LEU A 105 6.11 7.43 -0.80
N LEU A 106 7.41 7.10 -0.76
CA LEU A 106 8.10 6.29 0.26
C LEU A 106 9.51 6.81 0.64
N GLY A 107 9.80 8.07 0.28
CA GLY A 107 11.13 8.66 0.40
C GLY A 107 11.22 9.81 1.39
N GLY A 108 10.15 10.09 2.12
CA GLY A 108 10.08 11.19 3.07
C GLY A 108 10.76 10.90 4.41
N LEU A 109 11.14 11.96 5.12
CA LEU A 109 11.64 11.90 6.51
C LEU A 109 10.56 11.45 7.51
N LYS A 110 9.28 11.55 7.12
CA LYS A 110 8.14 11.15 7.95
C LYS A 110 7.49 9.91 7.35
N PRO A 111 7.01 8.97 8.19
CA PRO A 111 6.22 7.87 7.68
C PRO A 111 4.95 8.35 7.01
N CYS A 112 4.51 7.60 6.01
CA CYS A 112 3.34 7.92 5.19
C CYS A 112 2.49 6.69 4.83
N LEU A 113 2.89 5.50 5.27
CA LEU A 113 2.19 4.27 4.92
C LEU A 113 1.38 3.70 6.06
N HIS A 114 0.11 3.49 5.78
CA HIS A 114 -0.71 2.51 6.49
C HIS A 114 -0.80 1.26 5.63
N VAL A 115 -0.83 0.09 6.26
CA VAL A 115 -1.05 -1.17 5.56
C VAL A 115 -2.29 -1.83 6.14
N ALA A 116 -3.25 -2.17 5.30
CA ALA A 116 -4.46 -2.87 5.71
C ALA A 116 -4.47 -4.29 5.14
N LEU A 117 -4.87 -5.24 5.98
CA LEU A 117 -5.15 -6.61 5.58
C LEU A 117 -6.63 -6.75 5.26
N TYR A 118 -6.95 -7.19 4.05
CA TYR A 118 -8.31 -7.47 3.59
C TYR A 118 -8.47 -8.95 3.22
N PRO A 119 -9.69 -9.49 3.20
CA PRO A 119 -9.96 -10.79 2.61
C PRO A 119 -9.58 -10.80 1.12
N GLY A 120 -9.14 -11.96 0.62
CA GLY A 120 -8.80 -12.17 -0.79
C GLY A 120 -9.96 -11.83 -1.74
N GLY A 121 -9.63 -11.26 -2.90
CA GLY A 121 -10.59 -10.82 -3.90
C GLY A 121 -11.20 -9.44 -3.61
N THR A 122 -10.82 -8.76 -2.53
CA THR A 122 -11.26 -7.39 -2.26
C THR A 122 -10.72 -6.43 -3.33
N TRP A 123 -9.45 -6.59 -3.69
CA TRP A 123 -8.81 -5.81 -4.74
C TRP A 123 -9.48 -6.03 -6.09
N ASN A 124 -9.79 -7.27 -6.46
CA ASN A 124 -10.46 -7.54 -7.74
C ASN A 124 -11.84 -6.87 -7.79
N LYS A 125 -12.64 -6.94 -6.72
CA LYS A 125 -13.93 -6.24 -6.65
C LYS A 125 -13.77 -4.72 -6.75
N PHE A 126 -12.75 -4.16 -6.11
CA PHE A 126 -12.43 -2.74 -6.24
C PHE A 126 -12.03 -2.41 -7.68
N PHE A 127 -11.17 -3.22 -8.27
CA PHE A 127 -10.68 -3.07 -9.63
C PHE A 127 -11.81 -3.11 -10.66
N ASP A 128 -12.74 -4.06 -10.51
CA ASP A 128 -13.95 -4.17 -11.32
C ASP A 128 -14.81 -2.90 -11.17
N ALA A 129 -14.93 -2.36 -9.95
CA ALA A 129 -15.66 -1.11 -9.74
C ALA A 129 -14.98 0.08 -10.43
N VAL A 130 -13.64 0.16 -10.41
CA VAL A 130 -12.89 1.21 -11.14
C VAL A 130 -13.07 1.04 -12.65
N ALA A 131 -12.96 -0.18 -13.19
CA ALA A 131 -13.12 -0.48 -14.61
C ALA A 131 -14.51 -0.12 -15.14
N ASN A 132 -15.54 -0.25 -14.30
CA ASN A 132 -16.91 0.11 -14.64
C ASN A 132 -17.26 1.57 -14.32
N TYR A 133 -16.27 2.40 -13.99
CA TYR A 133 -16.45 3.80 -13.58
C TYR A 133 -17.38 3.98 -12.35
N LYS A 134 -17.43 2.97 -11.47
CA LYS A 134 -18.29 2.88 -10.28
C LYS A 134 -17.51 2.80 -8.97
N SER A 135 -16.24 3.20 -8.94
CA SER A 135 -15.43 3.13 -7.70
C SER A 135 -16.04 3.91 -6.53
N GLN A 136 -16.77 5.00 -6.81
CA GLN A 136 -17.47 5.80 -5.81
C GLN A 136 -18.60 5.01 -5.10
N GLU A 137 -19.10 3.95 -5.74
CA GLU A 137 -20.09 3.03 -5.18
C GLU A 137 -19.43 1.87 -4.43
N PHE A 138 -18.12 1.67 -4.63
CA PHE A 138 -17.38 0.61 -3.97
C PHE A 138 -17.21 0.92 -2.48
N LYS A 139 -17.88 0.12 -1.65
CA LYS A 139 -17.69 0.15 -0.21
C LYS A 139 -16.57 -0.81 0.16
N TRP A 140 -15.45 -0.25 0.58
CA TRP A 140 -14.38 -1.05 1.17
C TRP A 140 -14.96 -1.86 2.34
N PRO A 141 -14.70 -3.19 2.41
CA PRO A 141 -15.03 -3.96 3.59
C PRO A 141 -14.24 -3.43 4.78
N GLN A 142 -14.59 -3.86 6.00
CA GLN A 142 -13.76 -3.55 7.15
C GLN A 142 -12.41 -4.29 7.04
N PRO A 143 -11.25 -3.63 7.27
CA PRO A 143 -9.97 -4.32 7.27
C PRO A 143 -9.90 -5.31 8.44
N LEU A 144 -9.33 -6.48 8.17
CA LEU A 144 -9.06 -7.51 9.18
C LEU A 144 -8.03 -7.01 10.19
N ILE A 145 -6.98 -6.34 9.70
CA ILE A 145 -5.93 -5.75 10.52
C ILE A 145 -5.48 -4.45 9.86
N LEU A 146 -5.23 -3.42 10.66
CA LEU A 146 -4.61 -2.17 10.22
C LEU A 146 -3.26 -1.99 10.91
N TYR A 147 -2.20 -1.92 10.11
CA TYR A 147 -0.84 -1.59 10.54
C TYR A 147 -0.61 -0.11 10.29
N GLN A 148 -0.48 0.64 11.38
CA GLN A 148 -0.18 2.06 11.32
C GLN A 148 1.34 2.27 11.38
N PRO A 149 1.87 3.31 10.73
CA PRO A 149 3.27 3.65 10.90
C PRO A 149 3.52 4.05 12.34
N SER A 150 4.53 3.45 12.97
CA SER A 150 4.86 3.84 14.33
C SER A 150 5.45 5.25 14.35
N SER A 151 4.82 6.14 15.13
CA SER A 151 5.32 7.47 15.46
C SER A 151 6.46 7.44 16.50
N SER A 152 6.76 6.26 17.05
CA SER A 152 7.81 6.02 18.05
C SER A 152 8.72 4.87 17.61
N ASN A 153 9.86 4.67 18.27
CA ASN A 153 10.74 3.52 18.01
C ASN A 153 10.10 2.16 18.35
N VAL A 154 8.90 2.12 18.91
CA VAL A 154 8.18 0.91 19.33
C VAL A 154 7.44 0.30 18.13
N PHE A 155 7.43 -1.03 18.01
CA PHE A 155 6.62 -1.75 17.02
C PHE A 155 5.14 -1.29 17.05
N PRO A 156 4.46 -1.12 15.89
CA PRO A 156 3.05 -0.77 15.92
C PRO A 156 2.26 -1.91 16.58
N SER A 157 1.58 -1.59 17.68
CA SER A 157 0.61 -2.50 18.28
C SER A 157 -0.44 -2.82 17.22
N THR A 158 -0.65 -4.10 16.91
CA THR A 158 -1.81 -4.55 16.14
C THR A 158 -3.05 -4.04 16.87
N LYS A 159 -3.64 -2.94 16.40
CA LYS A 159 -4.97 -2.55 16.86
C LYS A 159 -5.92 -3.56 16.24
N ASN A 160 -6.15 -4.64 16.98
CA ASN A 160 -7.18 -5.59 16.68
C ASN A 160 -8.50 -4.82 16.82
N ILE A 161 -9.07 -4.38 15.70
CA ILE A 161 -10.30 -3.56 15.67
C ILE A 161 -11.53 -4.36 16.16
N PHE A 162 -11.32 -5.62 16.54
CA PHE A 162 -12.29 -6.57 17.07
C PHE A 162 -12.54 -6.46 18.59
N ARG A 163 -11.95 -5.49 19.31
CA ARG A 163 -12.36 -5.21 20.69
C ARG A 163 -12.95 -3.80 20.79
N LYS A 164 -14.26 -3.73 20.63
CA LYS A 164 -15.08 -2.80 21.42
C LYS A 164 -15.26 -3.39 22.81
#